data_AF-A0A346XUU5-F1
#
_entry.id   AF-A0A346XUU5-F1
#
_cell.length_a   1.000
_cell.length_b   1.000
_cell.length_c   1.000
_cell.angle_alpha   90.00
_cell.angle_beta   90.00
_cell.angle_gamma   90.00
#
_symmetry.space_group_name_H-M   'P 1'
#
loop_
_entity.id
_entity.type
_entity.pdbx_description
1 polymer ?
#
loop_
_entity_poly.entity_id
_entity_poly.type
_entity_poly.pdbx_seq_one_letter_code
_entity_poly.pdbx_strand_id
1 'polypeptide(L)'
;MQHLVRFRTAEGRDGHHIAETLEEGVAFVERLRNTEGSSDVELFRLTAVPIEFKTYYRVEVNGAEVPVTPAAAPSIGTAHSPSAAPVVAAVEEPAAPAVPASTDSLPESAAANGRRLFSRT
;
A
#
# COMPACT_ATOMS: atom_id res chain seq x y z
N MET A 1 -2.38 1.44 0.44
CA MET A 1 -1.17 1.85 1.19
C MET A 1 -1.47 1.59 2.64
N GLN A 2 -0.70 0.75 3.32
CA GLN A 2 -1.08 0.20 4.62
C GLN A 2 -0.74 1.14 5.79
N HIS A 3 -1.55 1.10 6.85
CA HIS A 3 -1.38 1.88 8.07
C HIS A 3 -1.34 0.95 9.28
N LEU A 4 -0.60 1.34 10.32
CA LEU A 4 -0.50 0.63 11.59
C LEU A 4 -1.03 1.53 12.70
N VAL A 5 -2.03 1.06 13.42
CA VAL A 5 -2.50 1.68 14.66
C VAL A 5 -1.85 0.94 15.82
N ARG A 6 -1.08 1.63 16.65
CA ARG A 6 -0.62 1.13 17.95
C ARG A 6 -1.46 1.77 19.03
N PHE A 7 -1.90 0.99 19.99
CA PHE A 7 -2.72 1.51 21.08
C PHE A 7 -2.40 0.78 22.38
N ARG A 8 -2.73 1.43 23.48
CA ARG A 8 -2.69 0.82 24.81
C ARG A 8 -4.10 0.72 25.37
N THR A 9 -4.53 -0.49 25.72
CA THR A 9 -5.87 -0.72 26.29
C THR A 9 -5.99 -0.08 27.68
N ALA A 10 -7.21 0.06 28.19
CA ALA A 10 -7.45 0.56 29.54
C ALA A 10 -6.76 -0.27 30.64
N GLU A 11 -6.54 -1.57 30.39
CA GLU A 11 -5.79 -2.48 31.27
C GLU A 11 -4.26 -2.33 31.12
N GLY A 12 -3.81 -1.40 30.28
CA GLY A 12 -2.40 -1.09 30.08
C GLY A 12 -1.66 -2.04 29.13
N ARG A 13 -2.36 -2.89 28.37
CA ARG A 13 -1.74 -3.81 27.40
C ARG A 13 -1.56 -3.16 26.03
N ASP A 14 -0.46 -3.47 25.38
CA ASP A 14 -0.18 -2.98 24.03
C ASP A 14 -0.93 -3.81 22.97
N GLY A 15 -1.62 -3.11 22.08
CA GLY A 15 -2.33 -3.66 20.93
C GLY A 15 -1.82 -3.03 19.63
N HIS A 16 -1.97 -3.79 18.53
CA HIS A 16 -1.68 -3.31 17.19
C HIS A 16 -2.77 -3.74 16.22
N HIS A 17 -3.10 -2.87 15.28
CA HIS A 17 -4.05 -3.13 14.23
C HIS A 17 -3.52 -2.59 12.90
N ILE A 18 -3.63 -3.38 11.84
CA ILE A 18 -3.16 -3.03 10.51
C ILE A 18 -4.39 -2.74 9.64
N ALA A 19 -4.43 -1.54 9.06
CA ALA A 19 -5.50 -1.07 8.18
C ALA A 19 -4.99 -0.90 6.75
N GLU A 20 -5.81 -1.20 5.75
CA GLU A 20 -5.43 -1.10 4.33
C GLU A 20 -5.52 0.33 3.78
N THR A 21 -6.35 1.15 4.44
CA THR A 21 -6.64 2.54 4.09
C THR A 21 -6.47 3.46 5.30
N LEU A 22 -6.40 4.77 5.06
CA LEU A 22 -6.27 5.74 6.14
C LEU A 22 -7.60 5.88 6.90
N GLU A 23 -8.70 5.88 6.16
CA GLU A 23 -10.06 6.03 6.65
C GLU A 23 -10.43 4.92 7.64
N GLU A 24 -10.08 3.67 7.31
CA GLU A 24 -10.24 2.52 8.20
C GLU A 24 -9.42 2.68 9.48
N GLY A 25 -8.16 3.11 9.36
CA GLY A 25 -7.31 3.37 10.51
C GLY A 25 -7.89 4.44 11.44
N VAL A 26 -8.41 5.54 10.89
CA VAL A 26 -9.06 6.61 11.67
C VAL A 26 -10.33 6.11 12.34
N ALA A 27 -11.20 5.37 11.63
CA ALA A 27 -12.41 4.79 12.20
C ALA A 27 -12.11 3.85 13.37
N PHE A 28 -11.02 3.09 13.30
CA PHE A 28 -10.56 2.24 14.40
C PHE A 28 -10.07 3.06 15.61
N VAL A 29 -9.29 4.12 15.38
CA VAL A 29 -8.86 5.04 16.44
C VAL A 29 -10.04 5.70 17.15
N GLU A 30 -11.04 6.15 16.39
CA GLU A 30 -12.27 6.73 16.95
C GLU A 30 -13.01 5.72 17.81
N ARG A 31 -13.16 4.48 17.36
CA ARG A 31 -13.77 3.40 18.15
C ARG A 31 -13.01 3.16 19.46
N LEU A 32 -11.68 3.09 19.41
CA LEU A 32 -10.85 2.88 20.61
C LEU A 32 -11.03 3.99 21.64
N ARG A 33 -11.08 5.25 21.19
CA ARG A 33 -11.24 6.41 22.09
C ARG A 33 -12.65 6.52 22.65
N ASN A 34 -13.67 6.21 21.84
CA ASN A 34 -15.07 6.40 22.22
C ASN A 34 -15.63 5.23 23.04
N THR A 35 -15.22 4.00 22.75
CA THR A 35 -15.80 2.79 23.34
C THR A 35 -14.89 2.16 24.39
N GLU A 36 -13.58 2.10 24.12
CA GLU A 36 -12.63 1.30 24.92
C GLU A 36 -11.79 2.16 25.88
N GLY A 37 -11.95 3.49 25.84
CA GLY A 37 -11.29 4.41 26.77
C GLY A 37 -9.76 4.45 26.64
N SER A 38 -9.21 4.02 25.50
CA SER A 38 -7.76 4.00 25.26
C SER A 38 -7.24 5.43 25.07
N SER A 39 -6.25 5.85 25.86
CA SER A 39 -5.69 7.22 25.85
C SER A 39 -4.46 7.36 24.96
N ASP A 40 -3.63 6.32 24.88
CA ASP A 40 -2.40 6.31 24.07
C ASP A 40 -2.66 5.55 22.78
N VAL A 41 -2.95 6.30 21.70
CA VAL A 41 -3.19 5.76 20.35
C VAL A 41 -2.32 6.51 19.35
N GLU A 42 -1.54 5.76 18.57
CA GLU A 42 -0.63 6.26 17.55
C GLU A 42 -0.95 5.63 16.19
N LEU A 43 -0.99 6.45 15.13
CA LEU A 43 -1.23 6.01 13.76
C LEU A 43 0.02 6.21 12.90
N PHE A 44 0.48 5.15 12.26
CA PHE A 44 1.67 5.13 11.42
C PHE A 44 1.30 4.78 9.99
N ARG A 45 1.96 5.42 9.03
CA ARG A 45 1.94 5.01 7.62
C ARG A 45 3.05 3.99 7.39
N LEU A 46 2.71 2.79 6.89
CA LEU A 46 3.70 1.76 6.59
C LEU A 46 4.31 2.00 5.20
N THR A 47 5.64 2.12 5.17
CA THR A 47 6.42 2.22 3.93
C THR A 47 7.45 1.10 3.94
N ALA A 48 7.46 0.29 2.88
CA ALA A 48 8.43 -0.78 2.75
C ALA A 48 9.84 -0.19 2.62
N VAL A 49 10.74 -0.63 3.49
CA VAL A 49 12.17 -0.29 3.42
C VAL A 49 12.87 -1.47 2.75
N PRO A 50 13.41 -1.33 1.54
CA PRO A 50 14.18 -2.40 0.91
C PRO A 50 15.48 -2.60 1.70
N ILE A 51 15.71 -3.82 2.19
CA ILE A 51 16.92 -4.19 2.91
C ILE A 51 17.77 -5.07 1.99
N GLU A 52 19.04 -4.73 1.84
CA GLU A 52 20.04 -5.53 1.11
C GLU A 52 21.12 -5.99 2.09
N PHE A 53 21.46 -7.27 2.05
CA PHE A 53 22.53 -7.83 2.87
C PHE A 53 23.82 -7.88 2.06
N LYS A 54 24.83 -7.09 2.46
CA LYS A 54 26.17 -7.10 1.85
C LYS A 54 27.17 -7.73 2.79
N THR A 55 27.78 -8.83 2.36
CA THR A 55 28.84 -9.48 3.12
C THR A 55 30.17 -8.81 2.80
N TYR A 56 30.85 -8.30 3.84
CA TYR A 56 32.17 -7.71 3.73
C TYR A 56 33.20 -8.58 4.45
N TYR A 57 34.19 -9.08 3.70
CA TYR A 57 35.32 -9.83 4.24
C TYR A 57 36.55 -8.92 4.25
N ARG A 58 37.11 -8.68 5.44
CA ARG A 58 38.42 -8.05 5.60
C ARG A 58 39.44 -9.16 5.89
N VAL A 59 40.33 -9.39 4.94
CA VAL A 59 41.44 -10.33 5.11
C VAL A 59 42.70 -9.51 5.36
N GLU A 60 43.32 -9.71 6.52
CA GLU A 60 44.64 -9.17 6.84
C GLU A 60 45.63 -10.32 6.89
N VAL A 61 46.73 -10.21 6.14
CA VAL A 61 47.82 -11.18 6.16
C VAL A 61 49.06 -10.46 6.70
N ASN A 62 49.37 -10.67 7.97
CA ASN A 62 50.58 -10.09 8.56
C ASN A 62 51.81 -10.77 7.94
N GLY A 63 52.68 -9.97 7.30
CA GLY A 63 53.99 -10.41 6.80
C GLY A 63 54.04 -10.89 5.34
N ALA A 64 52.98 -10.68 4.54
CA ALA A 64 53.05 -10.93 3.10
C ALA A 64 53.42 -9.65 2.35
N GLU A 65 54.59 -9.63 1.69
CA GLU A 65 54.96 -8.59 0.74
C GLU A 65 54.01 -8.68 -0.47
N VAL A 66 53.17 -7.65 -0.64
CA VAL A 66 52.17 -7.61 -1.71
C VAL A 66 52.85 -7.13 -2.99
N PRO A 67 52.89 -7.91 -4.09
CA PRO A 67 53.30 -7.37 -5.37
C PRO A 67 52.29 -6.31 -5.80
N VAL A 68 52.77 -5.08 -5.97
CA VAL A 68 52.02 -3.95 -6.51
C VAL A 68 51.69 -4.22 -7.98
N THR A 69 50.54 -4.85 -8.22
CA THR A 69 49.91 -4.82 -9.54
C THR A 69 49.28 -3.43 -9.72
N PRO A 70 49.62 -2.68 -10.77
CA PRO A 70 49.01 -1.37 -11.02
C PRO A 70 47.50 -1.50 -11.12
N ALA A 71 46.78 -0.69 -10.35
CA ALA A 71 45.33 -0.59 -10.44
C ALA A 71 44.93 -0.09 -11.85
N ALA A 72 44.21 -0.92 -12.60
CA ALA A 72 43.58 -0.47 -13.84
C ALA A 72 42.54 0.60 -13.49
N ALA A 73 42.67 1.78 -14.09
CA ALA A 73 41.72 2.86 -13.92
C ALA A 73 40.31 2.43 -14.36
N PRO A 74 39.24 2.83 -13.65
CA PRO A 74 37.89 2.57 -14.09
C PRO A 74 37.65 3.28 -15.43
N SER A 75 37.32 2.53 -16.48
CA SER A 75 36.81 3.12 -17.72
C SER A 75 35.39 3.62 -17.45
N ILE A 76 35.24 4.94 -17.37
CA ILE A 76 33.93 5.57 -17.36
C ILE A 76 33.35 5.34 -18.76
N GLY A 77 32.39 4.41 -18.85
CA GLY A 77 31.66 4.16 -20.09
C GLY A 77 31.01 5.45 -20.59
N THR A 78 31.23 5.77 -21.86
CA THR A 78 30.59 6.89 -22.55
C THR A 78 29.08 6.78 -22.38
N ALA A 79 28.48 7.80 -21.78
CA ALA A 79 27.04 7.88 -21.62
C ALA A 79 26.35 7.77 -22.98
N HIS A 80 25.51 6.75 -23.16
CA HIS A 80 24.53 6.74 -24.23
C HIS A 80 23.48 7.81 -23.93
N SER A 81 23.56 8.92 -24.66
CA SER A 81 22.49 9.92 -24.73
C SER A 81 21.24 9.27 -25.36
N PRO A 82 20.06 9.25 -24.70
CA PRO A 82 18.84 8.85 -25.36
C PRO A 82 18.49 9.90 -26.42
N SER A 83 18.46 9.46 -27.68
CA SER A 83 17.98 10.27 -28.80
C SER A 83 16.49 10.56 -28.60
N ALA A 84 16.14 11.84 -28.53
CA ALA A 84 14.77 12.30 -28.53
C ALA A 84 14.08 11.96 -29.87
N ALA A 85 12.79 11.63 -29.76
CA ALA A 85 11.89 11.16 -30.82
C ALA A 85 11.59 12.18 -31.93
N PRO A 86 10.93 11.74 -33.01
CA PRO A 86 9.78 12.49 -33.48
C PRO A 86 8.51 11.62 -33.50
N VAL A 87 7.47 12.18 -32.90
CA VAL A 87 6.07 11.84 -33.11
C VAL A 87 5.70 12.05 -34.58
N VAL A 88 5.07 11.06 -35.21
CA VAL A 88 4.32 11.28 -36.45
C VAL A 88 2.88 10.88 -36.18
N ALA A 89 2.03 11.89 -36.07
CA ALA A 89 0.59 11.76 -36.12
C ALA A 89 0.17 11.51 -37.59
N ALA A 90 -0.75 10.57 -37.79
CA ALA A 90 -1.59 10.51 -38.99
C ALA A 90 -2.95 9.88 -38.62
N VAL A 91 -4.00 10.59 -39.03
CA VAL A 91 -5.42 10.50 -38.69
C VAL A 91 -6.18 9.67 -39.74
N GLU A 92 -7.20 8.90 -39.33
CA GLU A 92 -8.49 8.68 -40.06
C GLU A 92 -9.46 7.88 -39.14
N GLU A 93 -10.47 8.48 -38.49
CA GLU A 93 -11.90 8.73 -38.88
C GLU A 93 -12.85 7.50 -38.76
N PRO A 94 -14.20 7.64 -38.66
CA PRO A 94 -14.96 7.49 -37.42
C PRO A 94 -15.98 6.31 -37.42
N ALA A 95 -16.38 5.80 -36.24
CA ALA A 95 -17.55 4.91 -36.13
C ALA A 95 -18.29 5.08 -34.78
N ALA A 96 -19.47 5.70 -34.89
CA ALA A 96 -20.70 5.67 -34.07
C ALA A 96 -20.66 5.27 -32.57
N PRO A 97 -21.26 6.09 -31.67
CA PRO A 97 -21.51 5.69 -30.29
C PRO A 97 -22.81 4.87 -30.19
N ALA A 98 -22.71 3.63 -29.73
CA ALA A 98 -23.86 2.88 -29.23
C ALA A 98 -24.07 3.25 -27.75
N VAL A 99 -25.21 3.88 -27.48
CA VAL A 99 -25.68 4.27 -26.14
C VAL A 99 -26.28 3.04 -25.46
N PRO A 100 -25.80 2.57 -24.29
CA PRO A 100 -26.63 1.73 -23.44
C PRO A 100 -27.58 2.64 -22.64
N ALA A 101 -28.86 2.55 -22.98
CA ALA A 101 -29.95 3.23 -22.31
C ALA A 101 -30.00 2.87 -20.82
N SER A 102 -30.14 3.89 -19.99
CA SER A 102 -30.60 3.77 -18.61
C SER A 102 -32.02 3.21 -18.60
N THR A 103 -32.23 2.08 -17.94
CA THR A 103 -33.54 1.71 -17.39
C THR A 103 -33.45 1.85 -15.88
N ASP A 104 -33.91 3.01 -15.45
CA ASP A 104 -34.47 3.29 -14.14
C ASP A 104 -35.67 2.36 -13.91
N SER A 105 -35.64 1.58 -12.84
CA SER A 105 -36.78 0.80 -12.35
C SER A 105 -36.79 0.86 -10.83
N LEU A 106 -37.53 1.83 -10.30
CA LEU A 106 -38.00 1.90 -8.91
C LEU A 106 -38.73 0.61 -8.52
N PRO A 107 -38.54 0.05 -7.31
CA PRO A 107 -39.59 -0.70 -6.66
C PRO A 107 -40.50 0.22 -5.85
N GLU A 108 -41.74 0.30 -6.33
CA GLU A 108 -42.90 0.90 -5.70
C GLU A 108 -43.24 0.24 -4.34
N SER A 109 -43.93 1.05 -3.53
CA SER A 109 -44.17 0.94 -2.11
C SER A 109 -45.30 -0.02 -1.70
N ALA A 110 -45.15 -0.55 -0.48
CA ALA A 110 -46.20 -0.82 0.52
C ALA A 110 -47.08 -2.10 0.48
N ALA A 111 -46.88 -2.87 1.56
CA ALA A 111 -47.88 -3.36 2.52
C ALA A 111 -48.71 -4.63 2.24
N ALA A 112 -48.44 -5.68 3.04
CA ALA A 112 -49.51 -6.51 3.60
C ALA A 112 -49.06 -7.13 4.95
N ASN A 113 -49.77 -6.75 6.01
CA ASN A 113 -49.69 -7.28 7.37
C ASN A 113 -50.02 -8.78 7.44
N GLY A 114 -49.32 -9.53 8.30
CA GLY A 114 -49.61 -10.95 8.55
C GLY A 114 -48.86 -11.56 9.74
N ARG A 115 -49.03 -11.00 10.94
CA ARG A 115 -48.58 -11.56 12.22
C ARG A 115 -49.28 -12.88 12.52
N ARG A 116 -48.53 -13.95 12.83
CA ARG A 116 -48.77 -15.06 13.81
C ARG A 116 -47.65 -16.11 13.65
N LEU A 117 -46.76 -16.28 14.64
CA LEU A 117 -46.89 -17.22 15.78
C LEU A 117 -47.22 -18.64 15.30
N PHE A 118 -46.25 -19.56 15.36
CA PHE A 118 -46.29 -20.84 16.11
C PHE A 118 -45.07 -21.73 15.76
N SER A 119 -44.52 -22.34 16.81
CA SER A 119 -43.40 -23.28 16.89
C SER A 119 -43.73 -24.68 16.38
N ARG A 120 -42.68 -25.52 16.27
CA ARG A 120 -42.58 -27.01 16.18
C ARG A 120 -41.83 -27.42 14.91
N THR A 121 -40.92 -28.39 14.90
CA THR A 121 -40.44 -29.42 15.86
C THR A 121 -39.15 -29.98 15.27
#